data_AF-A0A673AKL6-F1
#
_entry.id   AF-A0A673AKL6-F1
#
_cell.length_a   1.000
_cell.length_b   1.000
_cell.length_c   1.000
_cell.angle_alpha   90.00
_cell.angle_beta   90.00
_cell.angle_gamma   90.00
#
_symmetry.space_group_name_H-M   'P 1'
#
loop_
_entity.id
_entity.type
_entity.pdbx_description
1 polymer ?
#
loop_
_entity_poly.entity_id
_entity_poly.type
_entity_poly.pdbx_seq_one_letter_code
_entity_poly.pdbx_strand_id
1 'polypeptide(L)'
;MGCSKWRSGFNFGHLKVQSKLSVFFTMIILFTYLFYCLNGYCDSLPRPVYDQQSNFQNKIILHDGQDASQDQLGAYNASPVSIVRGQLSDLGNSANVQSNNISIANNFGSKKFPQAIIIGVKKGGTRALLEFLRIHPDVRAVGAEPHFFDRFYDKGLEWYRNLMPRTLEGQITMEKTPSYFITKEAPRRVFSMSRHTKLIVVTLTKSPGLPSFQNLAFRNATTGLIDTSWSAVRIGIYAKHLENWLRFFPLSRFLFVSGERLVTDPAGEMGRVQDFLGLKRVVTDKHFYFNQTKGFPCLKKPEGSSRPRCLGKSKGRPHPQIPSEVLLRLRDFYRPFNLKFYQMTGHDFGWD
;
A
#
# COMPACT_ATOMS: atom_id res chain seq x y z
N MET A 1 59.18 19.47 -51.04
CA MET A 1 58.75 20.88 -50.95
C MET A 1 57.91 21.03 -49.71
N GLY A 2 58.37 21.85 -48.76
CA GLY A 2 57.76 21.99 -47.43
C GLY A 2 56.70 23.08 -47.33
N CYS A 3 56.00 23.06 -46.20
CA CYS A 3 55.45 24.19 -45.43
C CYS A 3 54.71 23.57 -44.23
N SER A 4 55.29 23.56 -43.02
CA SER A 4 55.34 24.64 -42.01
C SER A 4 54.07 24.74 -41.12
N LYS A 5 54.27 24.24 -39.89
CA LYS A 5 53.73 24.67 -38.58
C LYS A 5 52.58 25.69 -38.57
N TRP A 6 51.44 25.29 -38.00
CA TRP A 6 50.64 26.15 -37.12
C TRP A 6 50.20 25.35 -35.88
N ARG A 7 50.75 25.72 -34.72
CA ARG A 7 50.43 25.18 -33.39
C ARG A 7 49.76 26.32 -32.62
N SER A 8 48.43 26.33 -32.56
CA SER A 8 47.69 27.35 -31.82
C SER A 8 47.54 26.92 -30.36
N GLY A 9 48.36 27.51 -29.49
CA GLY A 9 48.16 27.46 -28.05
C GLY A 9 47.02 28.40 -27.66
N PHE A 10 45.94 27.86 -27.10
CA PHE A 10 44.91 28.67 -26.45
C PHE A 10 45.26 28.86 -24.97
N ASN A 11 45.56 30.11 -24.62
CA ASN A 11 45.76 30.59 -23.26
C ASN A 11 44.49 30.42 -22.41
N PHE A 12 44.53 29.55 -21.41
CA PHE A 12 43.46 29.36 -20.41
C PHE A 12 43.63 30.30 -19.20
N GLY A 13 43.81 31.60 -19.46
CA GLY A 13 44.21 32.57 -18.45
C GLY A 13 43.09 33.38 -17.77
N HIS A 14 41.88 33.45 -18.33
CA HIS A 14 40.93 34.51 -17.93
C HIS A 14 39.47 34.09 -17.66
N LEU A 15 39.16 32.79 -17.60
CA LEU A 15 37.78 32.29 -17.44
C LEU A 15 37.47 31.61 -16.10
N LYS A 16 38.40 31.63 -15.13
CA LYS A 16 38.22 30.94 -13.83
C LYS A 16 37.66 31.82 -12.70
N VAL A 17 37.56 33.14 -12.88
CA VAL A 17 37.16 34.06 -11.80
C VAL A 17 35.66 34.43 -11.85
N GLN A 18 35.04 34.47 -13.02
CA GLN A 18 33.60 34.82 -13.13
C GLN A 18 32.64 33.68 -12.77
N SER A 19 33.06 32.41 -12.83
CA SER A 19 32.20 31.26 -12.50
C SER A 19 31.97 31.11 -10.99
N LYS A 20 32.95 31.46 -10.15
CA LYS A 20 32.83 31.31 -8.69
C LYS A 20 31.87 32.31 -8.05
N LEU A 21 31.79 33.53 -8.59
CA LEU A 21 30.90 34.57 -8.08
C LEU A 21 29.43 34.22 -8.35
N SER A 22 29.12 33.68 -9.54
CA SER A 22 27.77 33.24 -9.91
C SER A 22 27.26 32.07 -9.06
N VAL A 23 28.12 31.11 -8.74
CA VAL A 23 27.79 30.00 -7.84
C VAL A 23 27.58 30.49 -6.40
N PHE A 24 28.34 31.49 -5.96
CA PHE A 24 28.17 32.07 -4.62
C PHE A 24 26.84 32.82 -4.47
N PHE A 25 26.45 33.62 -5.46
CA PHE A 25 25.16 34.32 -5.46
C PHE A 25 23.96 33.36 -5.51
N THR A 26 24.04 32.29 -6.31
CA THR A 26 22.98 31.27 -6.36
C THR A 26 22.86 30.49 -5.05
N MET A 27 23.97 30.21 -4.37
CA MET A 27 23.95 29.61 -3.03
C MET A 27 23.33 30.54 -1.99
N ILE A 28 23.63 31.85 -2.02
CA ILE A 28 23.01 32.83 -1.12
C ILE A 28 21.49 32.90 -1.34
N ILE A 29 21.03 32.94 -2.59
CA ILE A 29 19.59 33.00 -2.90
C ILE A 29 18.86 31.73 -2.43
N LEU A 30 19.47 30.56 -2.60
CA LEU A 30 18.91 29.30 -2.10
C LEU A 30 18.88 29.26 -0.57
N PHE A 31 19.90 29.79 0.09
CA PHE A 31 19.98 29.83 1.55
C PHE A 31 18.98 30.82 2.16
N THR A 32 18.81 32.00 1.54
CA THR A 32 17.82 33.00 1.98
C THR A 32 16.40 32.51 1.72
N TYR A 33 16.14 31.82 0.61
CA TYR A 33 14.86 31.17 0.34
C TYR A 33 14.56 30.04 1.34
N LEU A 34 15.57 29.23 1.69
CA LEU A 34 15.43 28.20 2.73
C LEU A 34 15.12 28.83 4.10
N PHE A 35 15.83 29.91 4.47
CA PHE A 35 15.56 30.65 5.70
C PHE A 35 14.18 31.33 5.69
N TYR A 36 13.73 31.84 4.55
CA TYR A 36 12.38 32.39 4.38
C TYR A 36 11.30 31.31 4.54
N CYS A 37 11.50 30.11 3.96
CA CYS A 37 10.59 28.98 4.15
C CYS A 37 10.57 28.44 5.59
N LEU A 38 11.69 28.55 6.31
CA LEU A 38 11.80 28.09 7.70
C LEU A 38 11.28 29.12 8.71
N ASN A 39 11.44 30.42 8.46
CA ASN A 39 10.92 31.49 9.32
C ASN A 39 9.47 31.90 8.99
N GLY A 40 9.00 31.66 7.76
CA GLY A 40 7.64 31.96 7.31
C GLY A 40 6.54 31.05 7.86
N TYR A 41 6.87 30.07 8.71
CA TYR A 41 5.91 29.18 9.38
C TYR A 41 5.57 29.59 10.83
N CYS A 42 5.88 30.83 11.23
CA CYS A 42 5.55 31.33 12.57
C CYS A 42 4.77 32.66 12.63
N ASP A 43 4.16 33.12 11.53
CA ASP A 43 3.20 34.24 11.57
C ASP A 43 1.89 33.88 10.86
N SER A 44 1.04 33.13 11.56
CA SER A 44 -0.44 33.19 11.44
C SER A 44 -1.09 32.29 12.48
N LEU A 45 -0.89 32.61 13.76
CA LEU A 45 -1.78 32.20 14.84
C LEU A 45 -1.92 33.32 15.87
N PRO A 46 -3.08 33.99 15.97
CA PRO A 46 -3.62 34.41 17.24
C PRO A 46 -4.27 33.21 17.95
N ARG A 47 -3.94 33.14 19.24
CA ARG A 47 -4.19 32.08 20.23
C ARG A 47 -5.63 32.11 20.81
N PRO A 48 -6.00 31.15 21.68
CA PRO A 48 -7.38 30.86 22.07
C PRO A 48 -7.91 31.81 23.15
N VAL A 49 -9.24 31.96 23.21
CA VAL A 49 -9.94 32.60 24.33
C VAL A 49 -10.57 31.52 25.20
N TYR A 50 -10.12 31.40 26.45
CA TYR A 50 -10.89 30.80 27.54
C TYR A 50 -10.68 31.61 28.83
N ASP A 51 -11.75 32.34 29.16
CA ASP A 51 -12.40 32.58 30.46
C ASP A 51 -11.67 33.13 31.71
N GLN A 52 -12.22 34.23 32.24
CA GLN A 52 -12.35 34.69 33.65
C GLN A 52 -12.81 36.17 33.60
N GLN A 53 -13.83 36.66 34.31
CA GLN A 53 -14.17 36.46 35.71
C GLN A 53 -15.60 36.95 36.04
N SER A 54 -16.34 36.10 36.75
CA SER A 54 -17.14 36.35 37.97
C SER A 54 -18.02 37.61 38.15
N ASN A 55 -19.22 37.32 38.68
CA ASN A 55 -20.11 38.12 39.54
C ASN A 55 -21.30 38.82 38.87
N PHE A 56 -22.43 38.11 38.80
CA PHE A 56 -23.60 38.59 39.54
C PHE A 56 -24.44 37.42 40.07
N GLN A 57 -24.71 37.48 41.37
CA GLN A 57 -25.45 36.50 42.16
C GLN A 57 -26.94 36.41 41.78
N ASN A 58 -27.49 35.21 42.00
CA ASN A 58 -28.80 34.92 42.58
C ASN A 58 -29.97 35.87 42.28
N LYS A 59 -30.92 35.37 41.49
CA LYS A 59 -32.37 35.43 41.79
C LYS A 59 -33.06 34.33 40.94
N ILE A 60 -33.47 33.20 41.51
CA ILE A 60 -34.72 32.97 42.27
C ILE A 60 -35.91 32.73 41.32
N ILE A 61 -36.45 31.50 41.41
CA ILE A 61 -37.87 31.06 41.29
C ILE A 61 -38.44 30.92 39.85
N LEU A 62 -38.87 29.74 39.35
CA LEU A 62 -39.98 28.80 39.69
C LEU A 62 -41.21 29.03 38.78
N HIS A 63 -41.55 28.03 37.94
CA HIS A 63 -42.87 27.59 37.41
C HIS A 63 -42.60 26.77 36.13
N ASP A 64 -42.86 25.46 36.00
CA ASP A 64 -44.04 24.60 36.24
C ASP A 64 -45.10 24.61 35.11
N GLY A 65 -45.61 23.41 34.78
CA GLY A 65 -46.84 23.11 34.02
C GLY A 65 -46.72 23.02 32.49
N GLN A 66 -46.89 21.84 31.85
CA GLN A 66 -48.15 21.24 31.35
C GLN A 66 -48.69 21.94 30.08
N ASP A 67 -49.32 21.36 29.05
CA ASP A 67 -49.89 20.06 28.66
C ASP A 67 -50.28 20.26 27.15
N ALA A 68 -50.16 19.32 26.21
CA ALA A 68 -51.20 18.37 25.75
C ALA A 68 -51.43 18.45 24.21
N SER A 69 -51.38 17.25 23.59
CA SER A 69 -52.15 16.68 22.47
C SER A 69 -52.98 17.56 21.49
N GLN A 70 -52.89 17.28 20.17
CA GLN A 70 -53.94 16.60 19.36
C GLN A 70 -53.75 16.78 17.83
N ASP A 71 -53.87 15.64 17.10
CA ASP A 71 -54.68 15.40 15.87
C ASP A 71 -54.59 16.37 14.66
N GLN A 72 -54.77 16.01 13.38
CA GLN A 72 -55.13 14.83 12.60
C GLN A 72 -55.05 15.24 11.11
N LEU A 73 -55.08 14.25 10.19
CA LEU A 73 -55.56 14.32 8.78
C LEU A 73 -54.72 15.17 7.79
N GLY A 74 -54.49 14.79 6.53
CA GLY A 74 -54.98 13.71 5.69
C GLY A 74 -54.31 13.81 4.30
N ALA A 75 -54.29 12.69 3.59
CA ALA A 75 -53.71 12.52 2.26
C ALA A 75 -54.40 13.35 1.18
N TYR A 76 -53.66 13.82 0.16
CA TYR A 76 -54.13 13.86 -1.23
C TYR A 76 -52.97 13.83 -2.23
N ASN A 77 -53.19 13.04 -3.28
CA ASN A 77 -52.34 12.73 -4.41
C ASN A 77 -52.10 13.90 -5.38
N ALA A 78 -51.11 13.65 -6.24
CA ALA A 78 -51.06 13.96 -7.67
C ALA A 78 -50.14 15.11 -8.12
N SER A 79 -49.15 14.72 -8.91
CA SER A 79 -48.39 15.55 -9.86
C SER A 79 -49.31 16.26 -10.86
N PRO A 80 -48.78 17.27 -11.55
CA PRO A 80 -48.76 17.13 -13.00
C PRO A 80 -47.44 17.57 -13.64
N VAL A 81 -47.15 16.90 -14.76
CA VAL A 81 -46.07 17.17 -15.71
C VAL A 81 -46.61 18.06 -16.85
N SER A 82 -45.73 18.93 -17.35
CA SER A 82 -45.64 19.54 -18.71
C SER A 82 -46.51 20.75 -19.09
N ILE A 83 -45.83 21.78 -19.65
CA ILE A 83 -46.11 22.64 -20.84
C ILE A 83 -44.90 23.61 -20.91
N VAL A 84 -43.86 23.44 -21.76
CA VAL A 84 -43.68 23.71 -23.21
C VAL A 84 -43.58 25.20 -23.61
N ARG A 85 -42.39 25.56 -24.15
CA ARG A 85 -41.96 26.64 -25.10
C ARG A 85 -42.37 28.09 -24.80
N GLY A 86 -41.54 29.12 -24.98
CA GLY A 86 -40.26 29.30 -25.68
C GLY A 86 -40.26 30.66 -26.40
N GLN A 87 -39.23 31.49 -26.18
CA GLN A 87 -38.83 32.65 -27.02
C GLN A 87 -37.30 32.79 -26.89
N LEU A 88 -36.55 32.36 -27.92
CA LEU A 88 -35.74 33.17 -28.86
C LEU A 88 -34.84 34.23 -28.18
N SER A 89 -33.53 33.99 -28.06
CA SER A 89 -32.45 34.26 -29.04
C SER A 89 -32.20 35.76 -29.27
N ASP A 90 -31.05 36.28 -28.83
CA ASP A 90 -29.86 36.47 -29.68
C ASP A 90 -28.75 37.22 -28.93
N LEU A 91 -27.50 36.78 -29.12
CA LEU A 91 -26.25 37.55 -29.18
C LEU A 91 -25.09 36.59 -28.90
N GLY A 92 -24.48 36.14 -29.99
CA GLY A 92 -23.28 35.33 -29.95
C GLY A 92 -22.05 36.09 -29.48
N ASN A 93 -21.08 35.34 -28.96
CA ASN A 93 -19.70 35.51 -29.39
C ASN A 93 -18.87 34.26 -29.08
N SER A 94 -18.14 33.83 -30.11
CA SER A 94 -17.16 32.75 -30.10
C SER A 94 -16.09 32.97 -29.02
N ALA A 95 -15.95 31.99 -28.14
CA ALA A 95 -14.70 31.75 -27.41
C ALA A 95 -14.47 30.24 -27.30
N ASN A 96 -13.82 29.73 -28.33
CA ASN A 96 -12.91 28.58 -28.39
C ASN A 96 -12.80 27.74 -27.08
N VAL A 97 -13.75 26.84 -26.84
CA VAL A 97 -13.59 25.78 -25.84
C VAL A 97 -12.79 24.67 -26.52
N GLN A 98 -11.48 24.62 -26.24
CA GLN A 98 -10.66 23.46 -26.52
C GLN A 98 -11.34 22.23 -25.91
N SER A 99 -11.87 21.38 -26.77
CA SER A 99 -12.32 20.05 -26.43
C SER A 99 -11.10 19.25 -25.97
N ASN A 100 -10.82 19.33 -24.68
CA ASN A 100 -10.00 18.34 -24.00
C ASN A 100 -10.73 17.00 -24.17
N ASN A 101 -10.35 16.25 -25.19
CA ASN A 101 -10.66 14.84 -25.37
C ASN A 101 -10.01 14.05 -24.22
N ILE A 102 -10.48 14.27 -22.99
CA ILE A 102 -10.34 13.31 -21.90
C ILE A 102 -11.23 12.15 -22.32
N SER A 103 -10.60 11.04 -22.67
CA SER A 103 -11.29 9.81 -23.05
C SER A 103 -12.43 9.53 -22.06
N ILE A 104 -13.68 9.62 -22.52
CA ILE A 104 -14.90 9.40 -21.73
C ILE A 104 -14.88 8.04 -21.01
N ALA A 105 -14.05 7.09 -21.47
CA ALA A 105 -13.80 5.80 -20.86
C ALA A 105 -13.24 5.83 -19.41
N ASN A 106 -12.64 6.93 -18.94
CA ASN A 106 -12.03 6.99 -17.60
C ASN A 106 -12.98 7.44 -16.46
N ASN A 107 -14.24 7.76 -16.76
CA ASN A 107 -15.20 8.22 -15.75
C ASN A 107 -16.14 7.13 -15.22
N PHE A 108 -16.15 5.94 -15.81
CA PHE A 108 -17.01 4.84 -15.36
C PHE A 108 -16.42 4.14 -14.12
N GLY A 109 -17.29 3.77 -13.19
CA GLY A 109 -16.93 3.11 -11.93
C GLY A 109 -16.55 4.07 -10.80
N SER A 110 -16.46 3.52 -9.59
CA SER A 110 -16.19 4.29 -8.35
C SER A 110 -14.97 3.76 -7.62
N LYS A 111 -14.31 4.63 -6.85
CA LYS A 111 -13.20 4.25 -5.96
C LYS A 111 -13.79 3.67 -4.67
N LYS A 112 -13.58 2.38 -4.46
CA LYS A 112 -14.04 1.64 -3.28
C LYS A 112 -12.86 1.32 -2.38
N PHE A 113 -13.09 1.20 -1.07
CA PHE A 113 -12.09 0.64 -0.16
C PHE A 113 -11.77 -0.81 -0.54
N PRO A 114 -10.55 -1.29 -0.24
CA PRO A 114 -10.17 -2.65 -0.58
C PRO A 114 -10.96 -3.67 0.24
N GLN A 115 -11.68 -4.55 -0.44
CA GLN A 115 -12.39 -5.67 0.19
C GLN A 115 -11.42 -6.78 0.60
N ALA A 116 -10.24 -6.83 -0.02
CA ALA A 116 -9.17 -7.74 0.36
C ALA A 116 -7.79 -7.06 0.35
N ILE A 117 -6.93 -7.41 1.31
CA ILE A 117 -5.59 -6.82 1.47
C ILE A 117 -4.54 -7.92 1.61
N ILE A 118 -3.45 -7.83 0.84
CA ILE A 118 -2.26 -8.67 1.05
C ILE A 118 -1.38 -7.98 2.10
N ILE A 119 -1.54 -8.38 3.35
CA ILE A 119 -0.93 -7.73 4.53
C ILE A 119 0.51 -8.18 4.79
N GLY A 120 0.95 -9.29 4.18
CA GLY A 120 2.25 -9.87 4.51
C GLY A 120 2.57 -11.16 3.76
N VAL A 121 3.71 -11.78 4.04
CA VAL A 121 4.81 -11.19 4.84
C VAL A 121 5.88 -10.57 3.94
N LYS A 122 6.70 -9.67 4.49
CA LYS A 122 7.85 -9.11 3.77
C LYS A 122 8.73 -10.25 3.25
N LYS A 123 9.05 -10.22 1.95
CA LYS A 123 9.80 -11.24 1.20
C LYS A 123 9.06 -12.53 0.87
N GLY A 124 7.81 -12.73 1.32
CA GLY A 124 7.07 -13.98 1.08
C GLY A 124 6.58 -14.22 -0.35
N GLY A 125 6.64 -13.23 -1.24
CA GLY A 125 6.11 -13.35 -2.61
C GLY A 125 4.88 -12.47 -2.90
N THR A 126 4.56 -11.54 -1.99
CA THR A 126 3.39 -10.63 -2.12
C THR A 126 3.27 -9.89 -3.45
N ARG A 127 4.41 -9.52 -4.08
CA ARG A 127 4.37 -8.90 -5.42
C ARG A 127 3.99 -9.90 -6.51
N ALA A 128 4.48 -11.14 -6.44
CA ALA A 128 4.13 -12.17 -7.41
C ALA A 128 2.61 -12.43 -7.35
N LEU A 129 2.11 -12.67 -6.13
CA LEU A 129 0.69 -12.91 -5.90
C LEU A 129 -0.20 -11.78 -6.45
N LEU A 130 0.11 -10.52 -6.14
CA LEU A 130 -0.70 -9.40 -6.63
C LEU A 130 -0.70 -9.32 -8.16
N GLU A 131 0.46 -9.51 -8.81
CA GLU A 131 0.55 -9.43 -10.27
C GLU A 131 -0.16 -10.61 -10.95
N PHE A 132 -0.19 -11.78 -10.32
CA PHE A 132 -0.92 -12.95 -10.82
C PHE A 132 -2.44 -12.75 -10.68
N LEU A 133 -2.89 -12.19 -9.55
CA LEU A 133 -4.30 -11.87 -9.32
C LEU A 133 -4.84 -10.81 -10.29
N ARG A 134 -4.03 -9.84 -10.67
CA ARG A 134 -4.42 -8.76 -11.60
C ARG A 134 -4.75 -9.22 -13.02
N ILE A 135 -4.46 -10.48 -13.35
CA ILE A 135 -4.92 -11.10 -14.61
C ILE A 135 -6.44 -11.32 -14.58
N HIS A 136 -7.02 -11.52 -13.40
CA HIS A 136 -8.45 -11.77 -13.26
C HIS A 136 -9.25 -10.51 -13.64
N PRO A 137 -10.28 -10.60 -14.50
CA PRO A 137 -11.05 -9.43 -14.96
C PRO A 137 -11.76 -8.69 -13.82
N ASP A 138 -12.14 -9.42 -12.77
CA ASP A 138 -12.81 -8.84 -11.59
C ASP A 138 -11.85 -8.39 -10.48
N VAL A 139 -10.55 -8.25 -10.76
CA VAL A 139 -9.58 -7.74 -9.79
C VAL A 139 -8.97 -6.43 -10.27
N ARG A 140 -9.11 -5.39 -9.45
CA ARG A 140 -8.41 -4.12 -9.62
C ARG A 140 -7.55 -3.88 -8.38
N ALA A 141 -6.28 -3.52 -8.58
CA ALA A 141 -5.39 -3.32 -7.45
C ALA A 141 -4.49 -2.10 -7.59
N VAL A 142 -4.12 -1.53 -6.44
CA VAL A 142 -3.10 -0.48 -6.37
C VAL A 142 -1.74 -1.07 -6.74
N GLY A 143 -1.04 -0.42 -7.68
CA GLY A 143 0.26 -0.91 -8.16
C GLY A 143 1.39 -0.73 -7.15
N ALA A 144 1.40 0.39 -6.43
CA ALA A 144 2.36 0.70 -5.37
C ALA A 144 1.88 0.12 -4.01
N GLU A 145 2.78 0.08 -3.02
CA GLU A 145 2.43 -0.28 -1.65
C GLU A 145 1.92 0.99 -0.93
N PRO A 146 0.63 1.10 -0.55
CA PRO A 146 0.08 2.33 0.00
C PRO A 146 0.70 2.76 1.32
N HIS A 147 1.13 1.82 2.17
CA HIS A 147 1.64 2.12 3.50
C HIS A 147 0.69 2.97 4.37
N PHE A 148 -0.62 2.77 4.19
CA PHE A 148 -1.63 3.53 4.91
C PHE A 148 -1.72 3.11 6.37
N PHE A 149 -1.93 1.82 6.64
CA PHE A 149 -2.15 1.33 8.01
C PHE A 149 -0.89 1.28 8.89
N ASP A 150 0.29 1.56 8.34
CA ASP A 150 1.56 1.64 9.07
C ASP A 150 2.17 3.05 9.11
N ARG A 151 2.26 3.77 7.98
CA ARG A 151 2.99 5.05 7.91
C ARG A 151 2.13 6.28 7.71
N PHE A 152 1.04 6.16 6.95
CA PHE A 152 0.27 7.31 6.47
C PHE A 152 -1.17 7.33 7.00
N TYR A 153 -1.42 6.71 8.14
CA TYR A 153 -2.77 6.59 8.70
C TYR A 153 -3.40 7.95 9.01
N ASP A 154 -2.58 8.91 9.45
CA ASP A 154 -3.02 10.26 9.82
C ASP A 154 -3.50 11.09 8.62
N LYS A 155 -3.26 10.64 7.38
CA LYS A 155 -3.83 11.26 6.17
C LYS A 155 -5.33 10.99 6.00
N GLY A 156 -5.91 10.10 6.82
CA GLY A 156 -7.34 9.80 6.82
C GLY A 156 -7.78 8.83 5.73
N LEU A 157 -8.98 8.27 5.90
CA LEU A 157 -9.55 7.27 5.01
C LEU A 157 -9.83 7.80 3.60
N GLU A 158 -10.14 9.09 3.46
CA GLU A 158 -10.40 9.69 2.16
C GLU A 158 -9.12 9.74 1.31
N TRP A 159 -7.97 10.06 1.91
CA TRP A 159 -6.69 9.95 1.22
C TRP A 159 -6.43 8.52 0.75
N TYR A 160 -6.70 7.52 1.61
CA TYR A 160 -6.53 6.11 1.26
C TYR A 160 -7.45 5.66 0.12
N ARG A 161 -8.74 6.03 0.17
CA ARG A 161 -9.72 5.75 -0.88
C ARG A 161 -9.27 6.32 -2.22
N ASN A 162 -8.68 7.52 -2.22
CA ASN A 162 -8.23 8.18 -3.43
C ASN A 162 -7.03 7.50 -4.12
N LEU A 163 -6.30 6.63 -3.43
CA LEU A 163 -5.27 5.78 -4.05
C LEU A 163 -5.87 4.59 -4.80
N MET A 164 -7.11 4.20 -4.50
CA MET A 164 -7.73 3.01 -5.08
C MET A 164 -8.07 3.23 -6.56
N PRO A 165 -7.90 2.19 -7.41
CA PRO A 165 -8.39 2.25 -8.77
C PRO A 165 -9.91 2.37 -8.79
N ARG A 166 -10.46 2.97 -9.84
CA ARG A 166 -11.90 2.89 -10.11
C ARG A 166 -12.26 1.43 -10.43
N THR A 167 -13.39 1.00 -9.91
CA THR A 167 -13.93 -0.36 -10.07
C THR A 167 -15.36 -0.31 -10.55
N LEU A 168 -15.72 -1.27 -11.40
CA LEU A 168 -17.10 -1.53 -11.78
C LEU A 168 -17.79 -2.39 -10.71
N GLU A 169 -19.10 -2.60 -10.89
CA GLU A 169 -19.82 -3.58 -10.09
C GLU A 169 -19.27 -5.00 -10.34
N GLY A 170 -19.29 -5.85 -9.30
CA GLY A 170 -18.68 -7.19 -9.34
C GLY A 170 -17.16 -7.22 -9.14
N GLN A 171 -16.43 -6.14 -9.45
CA GLN A 171 -14.97 -6.10 -9.27
C GLN A 171 -14.55 -5.90 -7.80
N ILE A 172 -13.46 -6.55 -7.43
CA ILE A 172 -12.81 -6.43 -6.12
C ILE A 172 -11.63 -5.45 -6.23
N THR A 173 -11.58 -4.50 -5.29
CA THR A 173 -10.44 -3.61 -5.06
C THR A 173 -9.47 -4.25 -4.09
N MET A 174 -8.18 -4.23 -4.41
CA MET A 174 -7.12 -4.77 -3.57
C MET A 174 -5.92 -3.83 -3.45
N GLU A 175 -5.13 -4.04 -2.39
CA GLU A 175 -3.79 -3.50 -2.26
C GLU A 175 -2.86 -4.53 -1.61
N LYS A 176 -1.56 -4.24 -1.65
CA LYS A 176 -0.58 -4.99 -0.85
C LYS A 176 0.32 -4.03 -0.08
N THR A 177 0.58 -4.35 1.18
CA THR A 177 1.60 -3.70 2.00
C THR A 177 2.16 -4.72 2.99
N PRO A 178 3.32 -5.34 2.71
CA PRO A 178 3.80 -6.49 3.49
C PRO A 178 4.22 -6.19 4.93
N SER A 179 4.39 -4.91 5.29
CA SER A 179 4.69 -4.49 6.66
C SER A 179 3.48 -4.55 7.58
N TYR A 180 2.25 -4.50 7.05
CA TYR A 180 1.05 -4.50 7.89
C TYR A 180 1.01 -5.71 8.83
N PHE A 181 1.42 -6.88 8.37
CA PHE A 181 1.39 -8.11 9.17
C PHE A 181 2.14 -7.96 10.52
N ILE A 182 3.22 -7.18 10.56
CA ILE A 182 4.03 -6.95 11.77
C ILE A 182 3.75 -5.62 12.48
N THR A 183 2.91 -4.76 11.88
CA THR A 183 2.56 -3.46 12.46
C THR A 183 1.53 -3.67 13.56
N LYS A 184 1.85 -3.28 14.79
CA LYS A 184 1.03 -3.54 15.98
C LYS A 184 -0.38 -2.97 15.85
N GLU A 185 -0.51 -1.76 15.31
CA GLU A 185 -1.76 -1.02 15.19
C GLU A 185 -2.59 -1.41 13.95
N ALA A 186 -1.98 -2.09 12.97
CA ALA A 186 -2.62 -2.37 11.68
C ALA A 186 -3.92 -3.20 11.81
N PRO A 187 -4.00 -4.29 12.63
CA PRO A 187 -5.23 -5.05 12.76
C PRO A 187 -6.42 -4.18 13.21
N ARG A 188 -6.22 -3.36 14.25
CA ARG A 188 -7.24 -2.45 14.76
C ARG A 188 -7.67 -1.45 13.69
N ARG A 189 -6.72 -0.84 13.00
CA ARG A 189 -6.99 0.18 11.97
C ARG A 189 -7.75 -0.40 10.77
N VAL A 190 -7.37 -1.59 10.30
CA VAL A 190 -8.09 -2.30 9.22
C VAL A 190 -9.49 -2.67 9.67
N PHE A 191 -9.65 -3.19 10.90
CA PHE A 191 -10.95 -3.53 11.47
C PHE A 191 -11.89 -2.33 11.60
N SER A 192 -11.34 -1.16 12.00
CA SER A 192 -12.07 0.11 12.04
C SER A 192 -12.55 0.56 10.67
N MET A 193 -11.82 0.27 9.59
CA MET A 193 -12.27 0.56 8.22
C MET A 193 -13.39 -0.40 7.80
N SER A 194 -13.17 -1.71 7.95
CA SER A 194 -14.19 -2.73 7.67
C SER A 194 -13.88 -4.05 8.38
N ARG A 195 -14.86 -4.56 9.12
CA ARG A 195 -14.79 -5.87 9.80
C ARG A 195 -14.85 -7.06 8.83
N HIS A 196 -15.26 -6.82 7.59
CA HIS A 196 -15.46 -7.85 6.57
C HIS A 196 -14.25 -8.03 5.64
N THR A 197 -13.22 -7.19 5.78
CA THR A 197 -12.00 -7.24 4.94
C THR A 197 -11.37 -8.63 5.00
N LYS A 198 -11.12 -9.21 3.83
CA LYS A 198 -10.37 -10.46 3.67
C LYS A 198 -8.88 -10.17 3.69
N LEU A 199 -8.11 -11.01 4.38
CA LEU A 199 -6.69 -10.79 4.66
C LEU A 199 -5.88 -11.94 4.07
N ILE A 200 -4.87 -11.61 3.26
CA ILE A 200 -4.00 -12.62 2.64
C ILE A 200 -2.59 -12.47 3.17
N VAL A 201 -2.01 -13.59 3.62
CA VAL A 201 -0.63 -13.69 4.11
C VAL A 201 0.11 -14.69 3.24
N VAL A 202 1.09 -14.21 2.47
CA VAL A 202 2.02 -15.06 1.72
C VAL A 202 3.19 -15.41 2.63
N THR A 203 3.22 -16.66 3.08
CA THR A 203 4.26 -17.22 3.94
C THR A 203 5.38 -17.82 3.10
N LEU A 204 6.60 -17.85 3.62
CA LEU A 204 7.73 -18.47 2.94
C LEU A 204 8.66 -19.03 4.01
N THR A 205 9.17 -20.24 3.80
CA THR A 205 10.37 -20.75 4.44
C THR A 205 11.45 -19.67 4.39
N LYS A 206 11.96 -19.30 5.54
CA LYS A 206 13.14 -18.43 5.59
C LYS A 206 14.32 -19.26 5.10
N SER A 207 14.63 -19.22 3.82
CA SER A 207 16.01 -19.49 3.38
C SER A 207 16.88 -18.36 3.93
N PRO A 208 17.77 -18.63 4.89
CA PRO A 208 18.60 -17.59 5.50
C PRO A 208 19.51 -17.03 4.40
N GLY A 209 19.69 -15.71 4.34
CA GLY A 209 20.44 -15.12 3.24
C GLY A 209 20.87 -13.69 3.53
N LEU A 210 22.11 -13.55 4.00
CA LEU A 210 23.06 -12.43 3.89
C LEU A 210 24.37 -12.88 4.58
N PRO A 211 25.59 -12.60 4.09
CA PRO A 211 26.82 -12.86 4.85
C PRO A 211 26.85 -12.02 6.15
N SER A 212 26.15 -10.87 6.15
CA SER A 212 25.85 -10.09 7.35
C SER A 212 24.72 -10.68 8.22
N PHE A 213 23.99 -11.69 7.74
CA PHE A 213 22.90 -12.32 8.49
C PHE A 213 23.44 -13.01 9.73
N GLN A 214 24.55 -13.73 9.65
CA GLN A 214 25.13 -14.41 10.81
C GLN A 214 25.47 -13.40 11.92
N ASN A 215 26.17 -12.31 11.58
CA ASN A 215 26.57 -11.29 12.56
C ASN A 215 25.38 -10.51 13.14
N LEU A 216 24.25 -10.43 12.43
CA LEU A 216 23.04 -9.72 12.87
C LEU A 216 22.00 -10.64 13.52
N ALA A 217 22.04 -11.93 13.21
CA ALA A 217 21.10 -12.93 13.72
C ALA A 217 21.50 -13.46 15.09
N PHE A 218 22.76 -13.37 15.47
CA PHE A 218 23.24 -13.81 16.78
C PHE A 218 23.65 -12.59 17.61
N ARG A 219 23.12 -12.46 18.83
CA ARG A 219 23.55 -11.41 19.78
C ARG A 219 25.01 -11.57 20.17
N ASN A 220 25.48 -12.81 20.20
CA ASN A 220 26.85 -13.17 20.48
C ASN A 220 27.14 -14.49 19.74
N ALA A 221 28.03 -14.43 18.74
CA ALA A 221 28.39 -15.54 17.86
C ALA A 221 28.89 -16.77 18.64
N THR A 222 29.54 -16.55 19.79
CA THR A 222 30.10 -17.58 20.66
C THR A 222 29.03 -18.29 21.51
N THR A 223 27.96 -17.59 21.89
CA THR A 223 26.84 -18.18 22.66
C THR A 223 25.76 -18.84 21.80
N GLY A 224 25.70 -18.49 20.51
CA GLY A 224 24.66 -18.98 19.59
C GLY A 224 23.25 -18.43 19.85
N LEU A 225 23.09 -17.46 20.74
CA LEU A 225 21.79 -16.86 21.05
C LEU A 225 21.28 -15.99 19.90
N ILE A 226 20.09 -16.31 19.39
CA ILE A 226 19.47 -15.58 18.29
C ILE A 226 18.90 -14.24 18.76
N ASP A 227 19.22 -13.17 18.03
CA ASP A 227 18.72 -11.83 18.29
C ASP A 227 17.29 -11.64 17.74
N THR A 228 16.32 -11.77 18.62
CA THR A 228 14.91 -11.47 18.31
C THR A 228 14.61 -9.97 18.19
N SER A 229 15.57 -9.10 18.56
CA SER A 229 15.47 -7.65 18.33
C SER A 229 15.69 -7.30 16.85
N TRP A 230 16.40 -8.16 16.12
CA TRP A 230 16.63 -7.94 14.71
C TRP A 230 15.36 -8.19 13.89
N SER A 231 15.02 -7.22 13.03
CA SER A 231 13.76 -7.25 12.28
C SER A 231 13.62 -8.47 11.35
N ALA A 232 14.73 -8.95 10.75
CA ALA A 232 14.69 -10.08 9.83
C ALA A 232 14.30 -11.39 10.52
N VAL A 233 14.71 -11.55 11.80
CA VAL A 233 14.32 -12.65 12.67
C VAL A 233 12.90 -12.44 13.17
N ARG A 234 12.61 -11.27 13.76
CA ARG A 234 11.29 -10.96 14.34
C ARG A 234 10.15 -11.14 13.35
N ILE A 235 10.32 -10.78 12.07
CA ILE A 235 9.30 -10.96 11.03
C ILE A 235 8.92 -12.43 10.83
N GLY A 236 9.85 -13.37 11.04
CA GLY A 236 9.64 -14.80 10.85
C GLY A 236 8.82 -15.49 11.95
N ILE A 237 8.55 -14.81 13.07
CA ILE A 237 7.79 -15.38 14.19
C ILE A 237 6.28 -15.22 13.91
N TYR A 238 5.78 -15.96 12.92
CA TYR A 238 4.43 -15.76 12.38
C TYR A 238 3.32 -15.95 13.40
N ALA A 239 3.42 -16.95 14.28
CA ALA A 239 2.45 -17.20 15.35
C ALA A 239 2.20 -15.94 16.21
N LYS A 240 3.27 -15.25 16.63
CA LYS A 240 3.18 -14.04 17.45
C LYS A 240 2.44 -12.90 16.74
N HIS A 241 2.69 -12.72 15.45
CA HIS A 241 2.02 -11.68 14.68
C HIS A 241 0.55 -12.05 14.44
N LEU A 242 0.28 -13.31 14.12
CA LEU A 242 -1.07 -13.80 13.90
C LEU A 242 -1.94 -13.64 15.16
N GLU A 243 -1.41 -13.86 16.36
CA GLU A 243 -2.13 -13.60 17.62
C GLU A 243 -2.63 -12.15 17.71
N ASN A 244 -1.85 -11.17 17.26
CA ASN A 244 -2.27 -9.77 17.25
C ASN A 244 -3.43 -9.52 16.27
N TRP A 245 -3.41 -10.20 15.12
CA TRP A 245 -4.45 -10.12 14.11
C TRP A 245 -5.76 -10.81 14.54
N LEU A 246 -5.66 -11.97 15.19
CA LEU A 246 -6.81 -12.76 15.64
C LEU A 246 -7.61 -12.12 16.78
N ARG A 247 -7.06 -11.09 17.44
CA ARG A 247 -7.82 -10.24 18.39
C ARG A 247 -8.94 -9.45 17.72
N PHE A 248 -8.86 -9.22 16.41
CA PHE A 248 -9.79 -8.38 15.66
C PHE A 248 -10.53 -9.15 14.57
N PHE A 249 -9.87 -10.09 13.90
CA PHE A 249 -10.46 -10.83 12.77
C PHE A 249 -10.51 -12.33 13.09
N PRO A 250 -11.63 -13.01 12.80
CA PRO A 250 -11.67 -14.47 12.92
C PRO A 250 -10.77 -15.10 11.85
N LEU A 251 -10.28 -16.32 12.12
CA LEU A 251 -9.38 -17.04 11.21
C LEU A 251 -9.97 -17.23 9.80
N SER A 252 -11.30 -17.33 9.67
CA SER A 252 -12.01 -17.44 8.39
C SER A 252 -11.84 -16.22 7.47
N ARG A 253 -11.37 -15.08 7.98
CA ARG A 253 -11.00 -13.89 7.19
C ARG A 253 -9.56 -13.95 6.69
N PHE A 254 -8.79 -14.98 7.01
CA PHE A 254 -7.42 -15.15 6.57
C PHE A 254 -7.28 -16.23 5.51
N LEU A 255 -6.43 -15.96 4.52
CA LEU A 255 -5.85 -16.98 3.66
C LEU A 255 -4.34 -16.95 3.80
N PHE A 256 -3.76 -18.11 4.11
CA PHE A 256 -2.32 -18.33 4.12
C PHE A 256 -1.90 -19.01 2.82
N VAL A 257 -1.10 -18.30 2.02
CA VAL A 257 -0.60 -18.72 0.71
C VAL A 257 0.84 -19.17 0.86
N SER A 258 1.19 -20.35 0.34
CA SER A 258 2.57 -20.82 0.35
C SER A 258 3.36 -20.13 -0.76
N GLY A 259 4.42 -19.43 -0.39
CA GLY A 259 5.35 -18.80 -1.32
C GLY A 259 6.12 -19.83 -2.14
N GLU A 260 6.41 -21.01 -1.58
CA GLU A 260 7.02 -22.14 -2.28
C GLU A 260 6.09 -22.66 -3.38
N ARG A 261 4.83 -22.96 -3.03
CA ARG A 261 3.84 -23.41 -4.02
C ARG A 261 3.52 -22.32 -5.03
N LEU A 262 3.60 -21.04 -4.67
CA LEU A 262 3.46 -19.95 -5.64
C LEU A 262 4.58 -19.94 -6.69
N VAL A 263 5.72 -20.59 -6.43
CA VAL A 263 6.81 -20.80 -7.39
C VAL A 263 6.64 -22.12 -8.14
N THR A 264 6.36 -23.22 -7.43
CA THR A 264 6.32 -24.57 -8.03
C THR A 264 5.01 -24.90 -8.73
N ASP A 265 3.88 -24.42 -8.20
CA ASP A 265 2.52 -24.57 -8.72
C ASP A 265 1.71 -23.27 -8.54
N PRO A 266 2.01 -22.21 -9.33
CA PRO A 266 1.31 -20.94 -9.23
C PRO A 266 -0.19 -21.07 -9.53
N ALA A 267 -0.59 -21.99 -10.41
CA ALA A 267 -1.98 -22.18 -10.79
C ALA A 267 -2.81 -22.77 -9.63
N GLY A 268 -2.29 -23.79 -8.95
CA GLY A 268 -2.94 -24.38 -7.78
C GLY A 268 -3.15 -23.38 -6.64
N GLU A 269 -2.12 -22.60 -6.29
CA GLU A 269 -2.25 -21.55 -5.26
C GLU A 269 -3.22 -20.45 -5.71
N MET A 270 -3.21 -20.04 -6.98
CA MET A 270 -4.16 -19.08 -7.51
C MET A 270 -5.61 -19.59 -7.47
N GLY A 271 -5.84 -20.89 -7.61
CA GLY A 271 -7.15 -21.51 -7.42
C GLY A 271 -7.69 -21.23 -6.01
N ARG A 272 -6.89 -21.52 -4.98
CA ARG A 272 -7.25 -21.28 -3.56
C ARG A 272 -7.54 -19.80 -3.28
N VAL A 273 -6.73 -18.91 -3.86
CA VAL A 273 -6.90 -17.46 -3.69
C VAL A 273 -8.19 -16.96 -4.35
N GLN A 274 -8.52 -17.44 -5.54
CA GLN A 274 -9.76 -17.07 -6.24
C GLN A 274 -10.98 -17.54 -5.44
N ASP A 275 -11.00 -18.78 -4.94
CA ASP A 275 -12.11 -19.27 -4.10
C ASP A 275 -12.28 -18.45 -2.82
N PHE A 276 -11.17 -18.20 -2.14
CA PHE A 276 -11.18 -17.41 -0.92
C PHE A 276 -11.73 -16.00 -1.16
N LEU A 277 -11.42 -15.39 -2.31
CA LEU A 277 -11.96 -14.09 -2.69
C LEU A 277 -13.42 -14.16 -3.15
N GLY A 278 -13.94 -15.34 -3.50
CA GLY A 278 -15.27 -15.52 -4.08
C GLY A 278 -15.30 -15.21 -5.59
N LEU A 279 -14.15 -15.36 -6.25
CA LEU A 279 -13.97 -15.13 -7.68
C LEU A 279 -14.10 -16.45 -8.45
N LYS A 280 -14.49 -16.34 -9.73
CA LYS A 280 -14.42 -17.47 -10.65
C LYS A 280 -12.96 -17.89 -10.83
N ARG A 281 -12.69 -19.20 -10.94
CA ARG A 281 -11.34 -19.71 -11.25
C ARG A 281 -10.97 -19.46 -12.72
N VAL A 282 -10.55 -18.24 -13.04
CA VAL A 282 -10.11 -17.83 -14.38
C VAL A 282 -8.60 -17.99 -14.55
N VAL A 283 -7.83 -17.61 -13.53
CA VAL A 283 -6.36 -17.73 -13.53
C VAL A 283 -5.99 -19.20 -13.33
N THR A 284 -5.35 -19.76 -14.35
CA THR A 284 -5.02 -21.19 -14.52
C THR A 284 -3.58 -21.35 -15.03
N ASP A 285 -3.11 -22.59 -15.14
CA ASP A 285 -1.81 -22.99 -15.72
C ASP A 285 -1.52 -22.34 -17.07
N LYS A 286 -2.55 -22.13 -17.89
CA LYS A 286 -2.44 -21.46 -19.20
C LYS A 286 -1.90 -20.03 -19.13
N HIS A 287 -2.00 -19.36 -17.98
CA HIS A 287 -1.51 -18.00 -17.79
C HIS A 287 -0.03 -17.91 -17.44
N PHE A 288 0.57 -19.04 -17.07
CA PHE A 288 1.96 -19.11 -16.60
C PHE A 288 2.86 -19.82 -17.61
N TYR A 289 4.13 -19.45 -17.60
CA TYR A 289 5.23 -20.23 -18.17
C TYR A 289 6.43 -20.16 -17.24
N PHE A 290 7.24 -21.22 -17.18
CA PHE A 290 8.46 -21.20 -16.39
C PHE A 290 9.61 -20.62 -17.21
N ASN A 291 10.31 -19.62 -16.67
CA ASN A 291 11.51 -19.08 -17.30
C ASN A 291 12.74 -19.71 -16.65
N GLN A 292 13.42 -20.60 -17.38
CA GLN A 292 14.59 -21.33 -16.89
C GLN A 292 15.75 -20.41 -16.49
N THR A 293 16.05 -19.38 -17.30
CA THR A 293 17.10 -18.40 -17.00
C THR A 293 16.81 -17.61 -15.74
N LYS A 294 15.53 -17.28 -15.50
CA LYS A 294 15.11 -16.59 -14.28
C LYS A 294 15.02 -17.53 -13.08
N GLY A 295 14.66 -18.80 -13.30
CA GLY A 295 14.35 -19.77 -12.26
C GLY A 295 12.99 -19.55 -11.58
N PHE A 296 12.06 -18.82 -12.21
CA PHE A 296 10.76 -18.49 -11.63
C PHE A 296 9.64 -18.51 -12.69
N PRO A 297 8.38 -18.77 -12.28
CA PRO A 297 7.23 -18.62 -13.16
C PRO A 297 7.01 -17.14 -13.56
N CYS A 298 6.59 -16.96 -14.79
CA CYS A 298 6.30 -15.68 -15.43
C CYS A 298 4.91 -15.70 -16.07
N LEU A 299 4.37 -14.52 -16.37
CA LEU A 299 3.03 -14.37 -16.96
C LEU A 299 3.13 -14.38 -18.49
N LYS A 300 2.34 -15.24 -19.15
CA LYS A 300 2.26 -15.25 -20.63
C LYS A 300 1.60 -13.99 -21.18
N LYS A 301 0.56 -13.50 -20.50
CA LYS A 301 -0.18 -12.27 -20.83
C LYS A 301 -0.55 -11.54 -19.54
N PRO A 302 0.23 -10.54 -19.11
CA PRO A 302 -0.09 -9.76 -17.91
C PRO A 302 -1.21 -8.74 -18.21
N GLU A 303 -1.79 -8.16 -17.16
CA GLU A 303 -2.81 -7.12 -17.28
C GLU A 303 -2.33 -5.96 -18.18
N GLY A 304 -3.11 -5.61 -19.20
CA GLY A 304 -2.82 -4.48 -20.10
C GLY A 304 -1.65 -4.70 -21.07
N SER A 305 -1.15 -5.94 -21.24
CA SER A 305 -0.14 -6.24 -22.27
C SER A 305 -0.34 -7.61 -22.92
N SER A 306 -0.08 -7.68 -24.23
CA SER A 306 -0.10 -8.92 -25.00
C SER A 306 1.20 -9.72 -24.92
N ARG A 307 2.28 -9.13 -24.36
CA ARG A 307 3.61 -9.75 -24.32
C ARG A 307 3.89 -10.45 -22.99
N PRO A 308 4.61 -11.60 -23.00
CA PRO A 308 5.04 -12.26 -21.77
C PRO A 308 5.87 -11.33 -20.88
N ARG A 309 5.68 -11.45 -19.56
CA ARG A 309 6.38 -10.63 -18.57
C ARG A 309 6.79 -11.45 -17.35
N CYS A 310 8.08 -11.38 -17.03
CA CYS A 310 8.61 -11.83 -15.77
C CYS A 310 8.67 -10.69 -14.75
N LEU A 311 8.70 -11.03 -13.46
CA LEU A 311 9.02 -10.05 -12.41
C LEU A 311 10.44 -9.49 -12.60
N GLY A 312 10.63 -8.21 -12.28
CA GLY A 312 11.91 -7.52 -12.46
C GLY A 312 13.07 -8.09 -11.63
N LYS A 313 14.29 -7.59 -11.91
CA LYS A 313 15.57 -8.05 -11.32
C LYS A 313 15.59 -8.05 -9.78
N SER A 314 14.79 -7.21 -9.15
CA SER A 314 14.71 -7.13 -7.69
C SER A 314 14.00 -8.32 -7.02
N LYS A 315 13.38 -9.22 -7.83
CA LYS A 315 12.61 -10.39 -7.41
C LYS A 315 13.29 -11.68 -7.87
N GLY A 316 13.56 -12.59 -6.93
CA GLY A 316 14.32 -13.81 -7.17
C GLY A 316 15.84 -13.57 -7.19
N ARG A 317 16.36 -12.85 -6.19
CA ARG A 317 17.81 -12.59 -6.09
C ARG A 317 18.50 -13.84 -5.56
N PRO A 318 19.70 -14.19 -6.06
CA PRO A 318 20.45 -15.31 -5.52
C PRO A 318 20.73 -15.09 -4.03
N HIS A 319 20.62 -16.16 -3.25
CA HIS A 319 20.95 -16.13 -1.83
C HIS A 319 22.44 -16.40 -1.66
N PRO A 320 23.11 -15.69 -0.74
CA PRO A 320 24.49 -15.99 -0.38
C PRO A 320 24.57 -17.32 0.35
N GLN A 321 25.71 -17.99 0.27
CA GLN A 321 25.97 -19.21 1.03
C GLN A 321 26.08 -18.88 2.53
N ILE A 322 25.43 -19.70 3.36
CA ILE A 322 25.45 -19.57 4.82
C ILE A 322 25.89 -20.90 5.42
N PRO A 323 26.74 -20.90 6.46
CA PRO A 323 27.17 -22.13 7.11
C PRO A 323 25.99 -22.98 7.61
N SER A 324 26.03 -24.29 7.38
CA SER A 324 24.96 -25.23 7.75
C SER A 324 24.60 -25.17 9.24
N GLU A 325 25.57 -24.93 10.12
CA GLU A 325 25.34 -24.77 11.56
C GLU A 325 24.41 -23.59 11.87
N VAL A 326 24.58 -22.46 11.19
CA VAL A 326 23.72 -21.28 11.34
C VAL A 326 22.30 -21.59 10.87
N LEU A 327 22.17 -22.34 9.76
CA LEU A 327 20.87 -22.78 9.23
C LEU A 327 20.14 -23.69 10.23
N LEU A 328 20.84 -24.67 10.80
CA LEU A 328 20.29 -25.59 11.78
C LEU A 328 19.79 -24.85 13.03
N ARG A 329 20.62 -23.95 13.59
CA ARG A 329 20.23 -23.14 14.76
C ARG A 329 19.00 -22.28 14.50
N LEU A 330 18.90 -21.66 13.31
CA LEU A 330 17.71 -20.89 12.93
C LEU A 330 16.47 -21.77 12.80
N ARG A 331 16.62 -22.95 12.19
CA ARG A 331 15.52 -23.92 12.07
C ARG A 331 15.03 -24.34 13.45
N ASP A 332 15.94 -24.72 14.35
CA ASP A 332 15.60 -25.13 15.71
C ASP A 332 14.93 -24.00 16.51
N PHE A 333 15.35 -22.75 16.31
CA PHE A 333 14.70 -21.59 16.90
C PHE A 333 13.29 -21.35 16.38
N TYR A 334 13.05 -21.49 15.07
CA TYR A 334 11.72 -21.27 14.49
C TYR A 334 10.76 -22.42 14.74
N ARG A 335 11.24 -23.67 14.86
CA ARG A 335 10.43 -24.88 15.03
C ARG A 335 9.26 -24.74 16.01
N PRO A 336 9.46 -24.32 17.29
CA PRO A 336 8.33 -24.18 18.21
C PRO A 336 7.30 -23.13 17.76
N PHE A 337 7.74 -22.06 17.08
CA PHE A 337 6.84 -21.03 16.55
C PHE A 337 6.11 -21.49 15.28
N ASN A 338 6.77 -22.29 14.44
CA ASN A 338 6.19 -22.90 13.24
C ASN A 338 5.10 -23.89 13.63
N LEU A 339 5.40 -24.84 14.53
CA LEU A 339 4.40 -25.81 15.03
C LEU A 339 3.17 -25.11 15.61
N LYS A 340 3.39 -24.06 16.42
CA LYS A 340 2.30 -23.23 16.93
C LYS A 340 1.52 -22.56 15.80
N PHE A 341 2.20 -22.02 14.79
CA PHE A 341 1.55 -21.41 13.65
C PHE A 341 0.72 -22.43 12.86
N TYR A 342 1.23 -23.65 12.64
CA TYR A 342 0.52 -24.73 11.95
C TYR A 342 -0.76 -25.12 12.68
N GLN A 343 -0.68 -25.23 14.00
CA GLN A 343 -1.84 -25.46 14.86
C GLN A 343 -2.85 -24.31 14.74
N MET A 344 -2.40 -23.05 14.79
CA MET A 344 -3.28 -21.88 14.67
C MET A 344 -3.97 -21.79 13.31
N THR A 345 -3.30 -22.19 12.22
CA THR A 345 -3.84 -22.11 10.87
C THR A 345 -4.55 -23.40 10.41
N GLY A 346 -4.41 -24.50 11.14
CA GLY A 346 -4.88 -25.82 10.73
C GLY A 346 -4.19 -26.35 9.47
N HIS A 347 -2.94 -25.93 9.22
CA HIS A 347 -2.21 -26.28 8.00
C HIS A 347 -0.72 -26.40 8.29
N ASP A 348 -0.13 -27.54 7.94
CA ASP A 348 1.32 -27.74 7.95
C ASP A 348 1.90 -27.26 6.62
N PHE A 349 2.88 -26.36 6.69
CA PHE A 349 3.54 -25.78 5.52
C PHE A 349 4.86 -26.50 5.17
N GLY A 350 5.26 -27.52 5.94
CA GLY A 350 6.43 -28.36 5.66
C GLY A 350 7.77 -27.65 5.81
N TRP A 351 7.91 -26.76 6.80
CA TRP A 351 9.16 -26.01 7.02
C TRP A 351 10.14 -26.69 7.99
N ASP A 352 9.70 -27.73 8.69
CA ASP A 352 10.44 -28.39 9.76
C ASP A 352 10.91 -29.80 9.43
#